data_AF-A0A699Z2S0-F1
#
_entry.id   AF-A0A699Z2S0-F1
#
_cell.length_a   1.000
_cell.length_b   1.000
_cell.length_c   1.000
_cell.angle_alpha   90.00
_cell.angle_beta   90.00
_cell.angle_gamma   90.00
#
_symmetry.space_group_name_H-M   'P 1'
#
loop_
_entity.id
_entity.type
_entity.pdbx_description
1 polymer ?
#
loop_
_entity_poly.entity_id
_entity_poly.type
_entity_poly.pdbx_seq_one_letter_code
_entity_poly.pdbx_strand_id
1 'polypeptide(L)'
;MQQQQEWQQYSNFRSPCQVYHGWEFSGSGACERIPQGGLASSPRACLAAYPVEVRQGLVWARPVALPRGLDSRDSAAGIDTSDIPIVPELEDPEWVSQDTWRDLPYDYSTLMENVVDSSHALLHRAPAADSLDM
;
A
#
# COMPACT_ATOMS: atom_id res chain seq x y z
N MET A 1 16.55 -10.58 0.59
CA MET A 1 17.63 -9.56 0.64
C MET A 1 17.92 -8.89 -0.71
N GLN A 2 18.08 -9.61 -1.83
CA GLN A 2 18.34 -8.99 -3.14
C GLN A 2 17.18 -8.11 -3.66
N GLN A 3 15.93 -8.52 -3.45
CA GLN A 3 14.76 -7.77 -3.91
C GLN A 3 14.57 -6.43 -3.18
N GLN A 4 14.91 -6.34 -1.88
CA GLN A 4 14.89 -5.09 -1.12
C GLN A 4 15.98 -4.09 -1.58
N GLN A 5 17.11 -4.58 -2.08
CA GLN A 5 18.16 -3.74 -2.67
C GLN A 5 17.75 -3.18 -4.04
N GLU A 6 16.97 -3.93 -4.83
CA GLU A 6 16.40 -3.44 -6.10
C GLU A 6 15.39 -2.29 -5.90
N TRP A 7 14.66 -2.24 -4.79
CA TRP A 7 13.73 -1.13 -4.52
C TRP A 7 14.43 0.16 -4.06
N GLN A 8 15.62 0.05 -3.44
CA GLN A 8 16.40 1.23 -3.06
C GLN A 8 16.92 2.02 -4.28
N GLN A 9 17.11 1.38 -5.43
CA GLN A 9 17.50 2.09 -6.67
C GLN A 9 16.39 3.00 -7.22
N TYR A 10 15.14 2.80 -6.79
CA TYR A 10 13.99 3.62 -7.12
C TYR A 10 13.69 4.70 -6.07
N SER A 11 14.58 4.95 -5.10
CA SER A 11 14.37 6.02 -4.12
C SER A 11 14.35 7.43 -4.72
N ASN A 12 14.79 7.58 -5.98
CA ASN A 12 14.71 8.78 -6.80
C ASN A 12 13.65 8.65 -7.93
N PHE A 13 12.65 7.78 -7.77
CA PHE A 13 11.59 7.58 -8.74
C PHE A 13 10.75 8.85 -8.83
N ARG A 14 11.07 9.69 -9.82
CA ARG A 14 10.11 10.61 -10.40
C ARG A 14 8.95 9.77 -10.88
N SER A 15 7.72 10.23 -10.71
CA SER A 15 6.55 9.59 -11.33
C SER A 15 6.31 10.27 -12.67
N PRO A 16 6.94 9.82 -13.77
CA PRO A 16 6.65 10.36 -15.09
C PRO A 16 5.26 9.90 -15.51
N CYS A 17 4.39 10.84 -15.87
CA CYS A 17 3.22 10.58 -16.68
C CYS A 17 3.69 10.25 -18.12
N GLN A 18 4.29 9.07 -18.31
CA GLN A 18 4.91 8.67 -19.58
C GLN A 18 3.89 8.45 -20.70
N VAL A 19 2.61 8.28 -20.37
CA VAL A 19 1.59 7.85 -21.31
C VAL A 19 0.97 8.98 -22.14
N TYR A 20 1.17 10.25 -21.79
CA TYR A 20 0.59 11.36 -22.55
C TYR A 20 1.60 12.44 -22.93
N HIS A 21 2.01 13.28 -21.97
CA HIS A 21 2.88 14.43 -22.23
C HIS A 21 4.24 14.35 -21.50
N GLY A 22 4.52 13.26 -20.78
CA GLY A 22 5.82 13.07 -20.14
C GLY A 22 6.10 14.02 -18.97
N TRP A 23 5.06 14.59 -18.36
CA TRP A 23 5.22 15.44 -17.17
C TRP A 23 5.76 14.62 -16.01
N GLU A 24 6.69 15.18 -15.25
CA GLU A 24 7.33 14.49 -14.12
C GLU A 24 6.98 15.17 -12.81
N PHE A 25 6.69 14.36 -11.80
CA PHE A 25 6.35 14.82 -10.46
C PHE A 25 7.25 14.16 -9.40
N SER A 26 7.54 14.91 -8.34
CA SER A 26 8.24 14.44 -7.14
C SER A 26 7.33 13.58 -6.25
N GLY A 27 7.92 12.95 -5.22
CA GLY A 27 7.18 12.25 -4.16
C GLY A 27 6.26 13.15 -3.32
N SER A 28 6.49 14.47 -3.34
CA SER A 28 5.60 15.47 -2.72
C SER A 28 4.49 15.96 -3.67
N GLY A 29 4.41 15.40 -4.88
CA GLY A 29 3.44 15.77 -5.90
C GLY A 29 3.77 17.08 -6.65
N ALA A 30 4.95 17.68 -6.43
CA ALA A 30 5.36 18.87 -7.16
C ALA A 30 5.79 18.53 -8.59
N CYS A 31 5.35 19.31 -9.58
CA CYS A 31 5.84 19.14 -10.96
C CYS A 31 7.29 19.62 -11.06
N GLU A 32 8.16 18.75 -11.57
CA GLU A 32 9.58 19.02 -11.74
C GLU A 32 9.96 19.24 -13.21
N ARG A 33 9.20 18.66 -14.15
CA ARG A 33 9.52 18.74 -15.58
C ARG A 33 8.26 18.75 -16.45
N ILE A 34 8.21 19.71 -17.39
CA ILE A 34 7.21 19.82 -18.45
C ILE A 34 7.94 19.78 -19.80
N PRO A 35 8.01 18.62 -20.49
CA PRO A 35 8.81 18.48 -21.71
C PRO A 35 8.45 19.44 -22.85
N GLN A 36 7.17 19.84 -22.97
CA GLN A 36 6.67 20.76 -24.01
C GLN A 36 7.02 22.24 -23.73
N GLY A 37 7.64 22.54 -22.59
CA GLY A 37 7.81 23.90 -22.09
C GLY A 37 6.60 24.37 -21.27
N GLY A 38 6.86 25.16 -20.24
CA GLY A 38 5.87 25.64 -19.28
C GLY A 38 6.50 25.94 -17.92
N LEU A 39 5.70 26.50 -17.01
CA LEU A 39 6.15 26.83 -15.65
C LEU A 39 5.86 25.66 -14.70
N ALA A 40 6.85 24.79 -14.49
CA ALA A 40 6.74 23.65 -13.57
C ALA A 40 6.47 24.08 -12.11
N SER A 41 6.99 25.24 -11.71
CA SER A 41 6.72 25.85 -10.40
C SER A 41 5.31 26.46 -10.26
N SER A 42 4.45 26.32 -11.27
CA SER A 42 3.06 26.76 -11.16
C SER A 42 2.36 25.98 -10.05
N PRO A 43 1.63 26.64 -9.14
CA PRO A 43 0.86 25.94 -8.09
C PRO A 43 -0.27 25.06 -8.67
N ARG A 44 -0.58 25.18 -9.96
CA ARG A 44 -1.55 24.33 -10.66
C ARG A 44 -0.93 23.07 -11.27
N ALA A 45 0.40 23.03 -11.41
CA ALA A 45 1.14 21.89 -11.92
C ALA A 45 1.55 20.99 -10.75
N CYS A 46 0.58 20.31 -10.14
CA CYS A 46 0.83 19.46 -8.97
C CYS A 46 -0.14 18.27 -8.93
N LEU A 47 0.25 17.22 -8.22
CA LEU A 47 -0.58 16.08 -7.85
C LEU A 47 -0.89 16.10 -6.35
N ALA A 48 -1.94 15.39 -5.96
CA ALA A 48 -2.11 15.02 -4.56
C ALA A 48 -1.12 13.90 -4.23
N ALA A 49 -0.25 14.15 -3.25
CA ALA A 49 0.59 13.11 -2.66
C ALA A 49 -0.11 12.54 -1.42
N TYR A 50 0.14 11.27 -1.12
CA TYR A 50 -0.41 10.59 0.05
C TYR A 50 0.74 10.04 0.90
N PRO A 51 0.61 10.02 2.23
CA PRO A 51 1.57 9.38 3.11
C PRO A 51 1.68 7.89 2.78
N VAL A 52 2.89 7.43 2.49
CA VAL A 52 3.19 6.02 2.26
C VAL A 52 4.38 5.60 3.11
N GLU A 53 4.28 4.43 3.75
CA GLU A 53 5.33 3.81 4.53
C GLU A 53 5.45 2.32 4.17
N VAL A 54 6.68 1.81 4.09
CA VAL A 54 6.92 0.38 3.90
C VAL A 54 7.31 -0.24 5.24
N ARG A 55 6.50 -1.18 5.74
CA ARG A 55 6.77 -1.93 6.97
C ARG A 55 6.41 -3.39 6.82
N GLN A 56 7.27 -4.28 7.34
CA GLN A 56 7.10 -5.73 7.30
C GLN A 56 6.77 -6.29 5.89
N GLY A 57 7.37 -5.71 4.85
CA GLY A 57 7.13 -6.11 3.45
C GLY A 57 5.83 -5.59 2.83
N LEU A 58 5.01 -4.85 3.60
CA LEU A 58 3.75 -4.25 3.16
C LEU A 58 3.91 -2.77 2.86
N VAL A 59 3.12 -2.27 1.90
CA VAL A 59 3.00 -0.85 1.59
C VAL A 59 1.75 -0.31 2.27
N TRP A 60 1.93 0.60 3.22
CA TRP A 60 0.86 1.27 3.94
C TRP A 60 0.63 2.65 3.34
N ALA A 61 -0.59 2.94 2.91
CA ALA A 61 -0.96 4.26 2.39
C ALA A 61 -2.10 4.85 3.22
N ARG A 62 -1.94 6.09 3.69
CA ARG A 62 -3.03 6.79 4.37
C ARG A 62 -3.92 7.48 3.33
N PRO A 63 -5.25 7.31 3.37
CA PRO A 63 -6.17 7.93 2.42
C PRO A 63 -6.44 9.41 2.72
N VAL A 64 -5.44 10.14 3.21
CA VAL A 64 -5.49 11.57 3.50
C VAL A 64 -4.33 12.22 2.78
N ALA A 65 -4.63 13.19 1.91
CA ALA A 65 -3.60 13.84 1.12
C ALA A 65 -2.64 14.66 1.99
N LEU A 66 -1.36 14.63 1.64
CA LEU A 66 -0.31 15.45 2.25
C LEU A 66 -0.56 16.93 1.99
N PRO A 67 -0.17 17.81 2.94
CA PRO A 67 -0.01 19.22 2.64
C PRO A 67 0.94 19.41 1.45
N ARG A 68 0.64 20.41 0.62
CA ARG A 68 1.38 20.64 -0.63
C ARG A 68 2.87 20.86 -0.36
N GLY A 69 3.70 20.19 -1.15
CA GLY A 69 5.16 20.33 -1.10
C GLY A 69 5.84 19.50 -0.02
N LEU A 70 5.08 18.77 0.79
CA LEU A 70 5.62 17.79 1.74
C LEU A 70 5.61 16.39 1.13
N ASP A 71 6.62 15.60 1.44
CA ASP A 71 6.67 14.18 1.17
C ASP A 71 6.39 13.34 2.43
N SER A 72 6.38 12.01 2.28
CA SER A 72 6.07 11.11 3.40
C SER A 72 7.17 11.03 4.47
N ARG A 73 8.39 11.48 4.14
CA ARG A 73 9.57 11.45 5.01
C ARG A 73 9.75 12.77 5.75
N ASP A 74 9.12 13.84 5.28
CA ASP A 74 9.12 15.13 5.94
C ASP A 74 8.45 15.02 7.31
N SER A 75 9.20 15.27 8.38
CA SER A 75 8.67 15.30 9.75
C SER A 75 7.57 16.36 9.93
N ALA A 76 7.60 17.42 9.12
CA ALA A 76 6.57 18.45 9.06
C ALA A 76 5.24 17.96 8.48
N ALA A 77 5.22 16.81 7.79
CA ALA A 77 3.99 16.18 7.31
C ALA A 77 3.12 15.62 8.45
N GLY A 78 3.67 15.53 9.68
CA GLY A 78 2.95 15.04 10.85
C GLY A 78 2.50 13.58 10.70
N ILE A 79 3.18 12.80 9.85
CA ILE A 79 2.88 11.39 9.67
C ILE A 79 3.43 10.62 10.86
N ASP A 80 2.57 10.37 11.83
CA ASP A 80 2.85 9.38 12.85
C ASP A 80 2.68 7.98 12.24
N THR A 81 3.73 7.17 12.14
CA THR A 81 3.63 5.79 11.64
C THR A 81 3.57 4.77 12.78
N SER A 82 3.49 5.22 14.04
CA SER A 82 3.48 4.33 15.22
C SER A 82 2.19 3.55 15.38
N ASP A 83 1.13 3.95 14.69
CA ASP A 83 -0.17 3.29 14.63
C ASP A 83 -0.24 2.14 13.62
N ILE A 84 0.78 1.98 12.76
CA ILE A 84 0.84 0.85 11.82
C ILE A 84 0.95 -0.44 12.64
N PRO A 85 0.00 -1.39 12.50
CA PRO A 85 0.02 -2.62 13.27
C PRO A 85 1.22 -3.46 12.87
N ILE A 86 1.95 -3.93 13.88
CA ILE A 86 3.10 -4.82 13.72
C ILE A 86 2.69 -6.21 14.18
N VAL A 87 2.97 -7.20 13.33
CA VAL A 87 2.76 -8.61 13.61
C VAL A 87 4.14 -9.23 13.89
N PRO A 88 4.51 -9.49 15.16
CA PRO A 88 5.83 -10.01 15.50
C PRO A 88 6.18 -11.32 14.77
N GLU A 89 5.19 -12.19 14.54
CA GLU A 89 5.34 -13.48 13.88
C GLU A 89 5.83 -13.36 12.42
N LEU A 90 5.66 -12.20 11.77
CA LEU A 90 6.20 -11.97 10.42
C LEU A 90 7.73 -11.80 10.40
N GLU A 91 8.35 -11.52 11.55
CA GLU A 91 9.80 -11.35 11.68
C GLU A 91 10.49 -12.57 12.31
N ASP A 92 9.69 -13.54 12.77
CA ASP A 92 10.17 -14.75 13.41
C ASP A 92 10.44 -15.84 12.36
N PRO A 93 11.69 -16.33 12.23
CA PRO A 93 12.04 -17.38 11.27
C PRO A 93 11.41 -18.75 11.57
N GLU A 94 10.85 -18.97 12.77
CA GLU A 94 10.11 -20.19 13.10
C GLU A 94 8.72 -20.21 12.45
N TRP A 95 8.21 -19.06 12.02
CA TRP A 95 6.93 -18.93 11.35
C TRP A 95 7.07 -18.95 9.83
N VAL A 96 6.03 -19.45 9.16
CA VAL A 96 5.88 -19.39 7.71
C VAL A 96 4.79 -18.38 7.39
N SER A 97 5.15 -17.32 6.67
CA SER A 97 4.20 -16.34 6.14
C SER A 97 3.74 -16.71 4.73
N GLN A 98 2.48 -16.41 4.43
CA GLN A 98 1.93 -16.53 3.08
C GLN A 98 1.28 -15.21 2.66
N ASP A 99 1.87 -14.57 1.66
CA ASP A 99 1.33 -13.33 1.09
C ASP A 99 0.27 -13.67 0.03
N THR A 100 -0.96 -13.19 0.25
CA THR A 100 -2.06 -13.40 -0.68
C THR A 100 -2.92 -12.15 -0.78
N TRP A 101 -3.44 -11.87 -1.97
CA TRP A 101 -4.40 -10.80 -2.22
C TRP A 101 -5.54 -11.33 -3.08
N ARG A 102 -6.74 -10.78 -2.90
CA ARG A 102 -7.95 -11.17 -3.63
C ARG A 102 -8.82 -9.95 -3.86
N ASP A 103 -9.35 -9.83 -5.07
CA ASP A 103 -10.46 -8.93 -5.35
C ASP A 103 -11.77 -9.64 -5.06
N LEU A 104 -12.57 -9.08 -4.16
CA LEU A 104 -13.87 -9.61 -3.77
C LEU A 104 -14.95 -8.58 -4.15
N PRO A 105 -16.07 -9.01 -4.76
CA PRO A 105 -17.10 -8.09 -5.25
C PRO A 105 -18.06 -7.65 -4.13
N TYR A 106 -17.52 -7.25 -2.98
CA TYR A 106 -18.28 -6.72 -1.84
C TYR A 106 -17.41 -5.81 -0.96
N ASP A 107 -18.06 -5.02 -0.11
CA ASP A 107 -17.40 -4.00 0.72
C ASP A 107 -16.57 -4.61 1.86
N TYR A 108 -15.57 -3.85 2.32
CA TYR A 108 -14.69 -4.27 3.42
C TYR A 108 -15.48 -4.55 4.71
N SER A 109 -16.56 -3.81 4.99
CA SER A 109 -17.36 -4.01 6.21
C SER A 109 -18.01 -5.39 6.23
N THR A 110 -18.55 -5.83 5.10
CA THR A 110 -19.12 -7.18 4.94
C THR A 110 -18.06 -8.27 5.12
N LEU A 111 -16.84 -8.06 4.61
CA LEU A 111 -15.73 -8.98 4.88
C LEU A 111 -15.40 -9.05 6.37
N MET A 112 -15.32 -7.90 7.04
CA MET A 112 -15.01 -7.84 8.47
C MET A 112 -16.08 -8.53 9.31
N GLU A 113 -17.36 -8.34 9.01
CA GLU A 113 -18.47 -9.06 9.67
C GLU A 113 -18.31 -10.58 9.54
N ASN A 114 -17.93 -11.06 8.35
CA ASN A 114 -17.65 -12.47 8.15
C ASN A 114 -16.44 -12.96 8.97
N VAL A 115 -15.33 -12.22 8.97
CA VAL A 115 -14.10 -12.60 9.69
C VAL A 115 -14.31 -12.71 11.20
N VAL A 116 -15.11 -11.80 11.79
CA VAL A 116 -15.32 -11.77 13.25
C VAL A 116 -16.41 -12.74 13.72
N ASP A 117 -17.30 -13.21 12.85
CA ASP A 117 -18.37 -14.12 13.24
C ASP A 117 -17.90 -15.59 13.28
N SER A 118 -17.63 -16.12 14.47
CA SER A 118 -17.26 -17.53 14.65
C SER A 118 -18.31 -18.54 14.15
N SER A 119 -19.58 -18.15 13.97
CA SER A 119 -20.67 -19.08 13.64
C SER A 119 -20.53 -19.69 12.24
N HIS A 120 -19.90 -18.97 11.30
CA HIS A 120 -19.69 -19.44 9.94
C HIS A 120 -18.63 -20.56 9.85
N ALA A 121 -17.90 -20.88 10.92
CA ALA A 121 -16.95 -22.01 10.93
C ALA A 121 -17.63 -23.36 10.57
N LEU A 122 -18.93 -23.51 10.85
CA LEU A 122 -19.71 -24.68 10.44
C LEU A 122 -19.85 -24.80 8.91
N LEU A 123 -19.79 -23.69 8.17
CA LEU A 123 -19.80 -23.66 6.70
C LEU A 123 -18.50 -24.21 6.11
N HIS A 124 -17.38 -24.07 6.85
CA HIS A 124 -16.08 -24.60 6.46
C HIS A 124 -15.86 -26.06 6.86
N ARG A 125 -16.82 -26.68 7.55
CA ARG A 125 -16.76 -28.10 7.87
C ARG A 125 -16.92 -28.88 6.56
N ALA A 126 -15.86 -29.59 6.16
CA ALA A 126 -15.99 -30.59 5.11
C ALA A 126 -17.14 -31.54 5.46
N PRO A 127 -17.96 -31.97 4.49
CA PRO A 127 -18.94 -33.03 4.75
C PRO A 127 -18.19 -34.17 5.45
N ALA A 128 -18.73 -34.64 6.58
CA ALA A 128 -18.24 -35.88 7.16
C ALA A 128 -18.19 -36.89 6.03
N ALA A 129 -17.08 -37.61 5.90
CA ALA A 129 -17.01 -38.77 5.04
C ALA A 129 -17.93 -39.86 5.62
N ASP A 130 -19.24 -39.66 5.54
CA ASP A 130 -20.24 -40.69 5.74
C ASP A 130 -20.30 -41.49 4.44
N SER A 131 -19.38 -42.44 4.30
CA SER A 131 -19.56 -43.74 3.64
C SER A 131 -18.20 -44.34 3.33
N LEU A 132 -17.78 -45.28 4.18
CA LEU A 132 -17.24 -46.60 3.83
C LEU A 132 -16.53 -47.17 5.06
N ASP A 133 -17.32 -47.74 5.96
CA ASP A 133 -16.94 -48.98 6.64
C ASP A 133 -18.16 -49.91 6.57
N MET A 134 -17.90 -51.11 6.07
CA MET A 134 -18.85 -52.23 5.92
C MET A 134 -19.36 -52.74 7.27
#